data_AF-A0A0M7BC16-F1
#
_entry.id   AF-A0A0M7BC16-F1
#
_cell.length_a   1.000
_cell.length_b   1.000
_cell.length_c   1.000
_cell.angle_alpha   90.00
_cell.angle_beta   90.00
_cell.angle_gamma   90.00
#
_symmetry.space_group_name_H-M   'P 1'
#
loop_
_entity.id
_entity.type
_entity.pdbx_description
1 polymer ?
#
loop_
_entity_poly.entity_id
_entity_poly.type
_entity_poly.pdbx_seq_one_letter_code
_entity_poly.pdbx_strand_id
1 'polypeptide(L)' 'MATLSRGVSRKPAVEGLTTGGFLEAEPAAEIGLINRAVAPDVLAAEVGMLMDIVAGKFAVAIRMGKSVFNSRTECPRLRH' A
#
# COMPACT_ATOMS: atom_id res chain seq x y z
N MET A 1 -8.95 -1.82 -11.96
CA MET A 1 -9.38 -1.95 -10.56
C MET A 1 -8.51 -2.98 -9.86
N ALA A 2 -7.53 -2.54 -9.06
CA ALA A 2 -6.85 -3.47 -8.14
C ALA A 2 -7.81 -3.75 -6.98
N THR A 3 -8.13 -5.02 -6.75
CA THR A 3 -9.05 -5.43 -5.69
C THR A 3 -8.47 -5.03 -4.32
N LEU A 4 -9.23 -4.32 -3.48
CA LEU A 4 -8.87 -3.98 -2.09
C LEU A 4 -8.29 -5.17 -1.31
N SER A 5 -8.68 -6.39 -1.69
CA SER A 5 -8.20 -7.65 -1.12
C SER A 5 -6.70 -7.92 -1.23
N ARG A 6 -5.95 -7.20 -2.08
CA ARG A 6 -4.49 -7.36 -2.20
C ARG A 6 -3.70 -6.54 -1.19
N GLY A 7 -4.24 -5.41 -0.75
CA GLY A 7 -3.55 -4.46 0.13
C GLY A 7 -4.08 -4.41 1.56
N VAL A 8 -5.29 -4.91 1.80
CA VAL A 8 -6.00 -4.71 3.08
C VAL A 8 -6.46 -6.05 3.64
N SER A 9 -6.53 -6.15 4.97
CA SER A 9 -7.13 -7.31 5.62
C SER A 9 -8.57 -7.54 5.14
N ARG A 10 -9.00 -8.81 5.14
CA ARG A 10 -10.27 -9.23 4.52
C ARG A 10 -11.50 -8.51 5.08
N LYS A 11 -11.49 -8.16 6.37
CA LYS A 11 -12.65 -7.58 7.07
C LYS A 11 -12.99 -6.15 6.57
N PRO A 12 -12.07 -5.16 6.65
CA PRO A 12 -12.29 -3.84 6.06
C PRO A 12 -12.55 -3.89 4.54
N ALA A 13 -11.90 -4.80 3.82
CA ALA A 13 -12.10 -4.93 2.38
C ALA A 13 -13.54 -5.37 2.03
N VAL A 14 -14.11 -6.33 2.76
CA VAL A 14 -15.49 -6.77 2.57
C VAL A 14 -16.45 -5.65 2.99
N GLU A 15 -16.22 -5.03 4.15
CA GLU A 15 -17.06 -3.95 4.66
C GLU A 15 -17.12 -2.76 3.70
N GLY A 16 -15.97 -2.29 3.20
CA GLY A 16 -15.92 -1.22 2.22
C GLY A 16 -16.61 -1.58 0.90
N LEU A 17 -16.47 -2.83 0.43
CA LEU A 17 -17.16 -3.31 -0.77
C LEU A 17 -18.69 -3.38 -0.58
N THR A 18 -19.16 -3.78 0.61
CA THR A 18 -20.59 -3.96 0.88
C THR A 18 -21.31 -2.68 1.25
N THR A 19 -20.63 -1.77 1.96
CA THR A 19 -21.23 -0.52 2.46
C THR A 19 -21.05 0.64 1.48
N GLY A 20 -20.01 0.60 0.63
CA GLY A 20 -19.65 1.73 -0.23
C GLY A 20 -19.25 3.00 0.54
N GLY A 21 -18.98 2.87 1.85
CA GLY A 21 -18.62 3.99 2.72
C GLY A 21 -17.29 4.61 2.34
N PHE A 22 -17.15 5.91 2.63
CA PHE A 22 -15.87 6.60 2.53
C PHE A 22 -14.96 6.13 3.67
N LEU A 23 -13.68 5.95 3.34
CA LEU A 23 -12.64 5.60 4.29
C LEU A 23 -11.70 6.79 4.46
N GLU A 24 -11.63 7.31 5.67
CA GLU A 24 -10.70 8.39 6.01
C GLU A 24 -9.24 7.93 5.98
N ALA A 25 -8.32 8.86 5.75
CA ALA A 25 -6.92 8.56 5.49
C ALA A 25 -6.23 7.84 6.68
N GLU A 26 -6.51 8.26 7.92
CA GLU A 26 -5.94 7.65 9.13
C GLU A 26 -6.35 6.16 9.27
N PRO A 27 -7.65 5.81 9.29
CA PRO A 27 -8.09 4.42 9.24
C PRO A 27 -7.53 3.63 8.04
N ALA A 28 -7.39 4.27 6.88
CA ALA A 28 -6.78 3.64 5.70
C ALA A 28 -5.32 3.25 5.92
N ALA A 29 -4.55 4.07 6.66
CA ALA A 29 -3.19 3.75 7.02
C ALA A 29 -3.11 2.59 8.02
N GLU A 30 -3.99 2.57 9.02
CA GLU A 30 -4.05 1.52 10.05
C GLU A 30 -4.35 0.14 9.46
N ILE A 31 -5.27 0.06 8.50
CA ILE A 31 -5.63 -1.20 7.84
C ILE A 31 -4.64 -1.62 6.73
N GLY A 32 -3.61 -0.81 6.48
CA GLY A 32 -2.57 -1.06 5.47
C GLY A 32 -2.98 -0.75 4.02
N LEU A 33 -4.09 -0.03 3.81
CA LEU A 33 -4.50 0.40 2.46
C LEU A 33 -3.51 1.40 1.88
N ILE A 34 -3.05 2.34 2.71
CA ILE A 34 -2.00 3.30 2.39
C ILE A 34 -0.87 3.17 3.40
N ASN A 35 0.33 3.62 3.03
CA ASN A 35 1.48 3.50 3.92
C ASN A 35 1.43 4.52 5.07
N ARG A 36 0.89 5.72 4.82
CA ARG A 36 0.89 6.88 5.75
C ARG A 36 -0.28 7.80 5.46
N ALA A 37 -0.84 8.41 6.49
CA ALA A 37 -1.80 9.50 6.43
C ALA A 37 -1.14 10.76 7.00
N VAL A 38 -1.24 11.88 6.30
CA VAL A 38 -0.68 13.18 6.71
C VAL A 38 -1.64 14.31 6.36
N ALA A 39 -1.49 15.46 7.01
CA ALA A 39 -2.30 16.62 6.70
C ALA A 39 -2.09 17.10 5.24
N PRO A 40 -3.12 17.66 4.58
CA PRO A 40 -3.06 17.99 3.15
C PRO A 40 -1.95 18.98 2.78
N ASP A 41 -1.66 19.93 3.68
CA ASP A 41 -0.63 20.97 3.53
C ASP A 41 0.80 20.42 3.58
N VAL A 42 1.02 19.28 4.23
CA VAL A 42 2.35 18.65 4.34
C VAL A 42 2.55 17.49 3.37
N LEU A 43 1.50 17.07 2.64
CA LEU A 43 1.55 15.91 1.74
C LEU A 43 2.69 15.98 0.72
N ALA A 44 2.87 17.14 0.08
CA ALA A 44 3.92 17.32 -0.92
C ALA A 44 5.33 17.18 -0.32
N ALA A 45 5.52 17.71 0.90
CA ALA A 45 6.79 17.60 1.62
C ALA A 45 7.09 16.16 2.03
N GLU A 46 6.11 15.44 2.57
CA GLU A 46 6.26 14.03 2.96
C GLU A 46 6.59 13.14 1.75
N VAL A 47 5.91 13.36 0.61
CA VAL A 47 6.22 12.65 -0.64
C VAL A 47 7.63 12.98 -1.11
N GLY A 48 8.04 14.25 -1.07
CA GLY A 48 9.40 14.68 -1.43
C GLY A 48 10.47 13.96 -0.61
N MET A 49 10.34 13.96 0.71
CA MET A 49 11.27 13.25 1.59
C MET A 49 11.35 11.75 1.29
N LEU A 50 10.21 11.11 1.03
CA LEU A 50 10.19 9.69 0.64
C LEU A 50 10.86 9.45 -0.71
N MET A 51 10.66 10.35 -1.68
CA MET A 51 11.31 10.26 -2.99
C MET A 51 12.81 10.45 -2.89
N ASP A 52 13.30 11.37 -2.06
CA ASP A 52 14.73 11.58 -1.84
C ASP A 52 15.40 10.32 -1.25
N ILE A 53 14.73 9.68 -0.29
CA ILE A 53 15.18 8.39 0.29
C ILE A 53 15.24 7.29 -0.78
N VAL A 54 14.26 7.24 -1.68
CA VAL A 54 14.21 6.23 -2.75
C VAL A 54 15.24 6.53 -3.84
N ALA A 55 15.42 7.79 -4.22
CA ALA A 55 16.38 8.24 -5.22
C ALA A 55 17.83 8.03 -4.76
N GLY A 56 18.10 8.14 -3.45
CA GLY A 56 19.40 7.83 -2.86
C GLY A 56 19.78 6.34 -2.85
N LYS A 57 18.91 5.43 -3.30
CA LYS A 57 19.14 3.98 -3.31
C LYS A 57 19.45 3.47 -4.71
N PHE A 58 20.20 2.37 -4.81
CA PHE A 58 20.56 1.76 -6.09
C PHE A 58 19.32 1.26 -6.84
N ALA A 59 19.01 1.89 -7.98
CA ALA A 59 17.77 1.64 -8.73
C ALA A 59 17.58 0.17 -9.14
N VAL A 60 18.67 -0.54 -9.45
CA VAL A 60 18.63 -1.98 -9.78
C VAL A 60 18.19 -2.81 -8.58
N ALA A 61 18.69 -2.50 -7.37
CA ALA A 61 18.34 -3.21 -6.15
C ALA A 61 16.86 -2.99 -5.79
N ILE A 62 16.35 -1.76 -5.94
CA ILE A 62 14.92 -1.45 -5.74
C ILE A 62 14.05 -2.23 -6.73
N ARG A 63 14.41 -2.21 -8.02
CA ARG A 63 13.64 -2.91 -9.06
C ARG A 63 13.60 -4.42 -8.80
N MET A 64 14.74 -5.01 -8.47
CA MET A 64 14.84 -6.43 -8.16
C MET A 64 14.04 -6.79 -6.91
N GLY A 65 14.16 -5.98 -5.84
CA GLY A 65 13.39 -6.16 -4.60
C GLY A 65 11.87 -6.09 -4.84
N LYS A 66 11.39 -5.10 -5.60
CA LYS A 66 9.97 -4.98 -5.97
C LYS A 66 9.50 -6.18 -6.79
N SER A 67 10.30 -6.65 -7.74
CA SER A 67 9.96 -7.82 -8.56
C SER A 67 9.81 -9.10 -7.71
N VAL A 68 10.74 -9.34 -6.78
CA VAL A 68 10.71 -10.50 -5.88
C VAL A 68 9.53 -10.41 -4.90
N PHE A 69 9.20 -9.21 -4.42
CA PHE A 69 8.07 -9.00 -3.53
C PHE A 69 6.74 -9.28 -4.26
N ASN A 70 6.56 -8.73 -5.46
CA ASN A 70 5.34 -8.90 -6.24
C ASN A 70 5.13 -10.36 -6.69
N SER A 71 6.18 -11.06 -7.09
CA SER A 71 6.06 -12.48 -7.48
C SER A 71 5.68 -13.40 -6.32
N ARG A 72 6.08 -13.07 -5.09
CA ARG A 72 5.65 -13.79 -3.88
C ARG A 72 4.19 -13.55 -3.53
N THR A 73 3.63 -12.37 -3.80
CA THR A 73 2.20 -12.09 -3.58
C THR A 73 1.28 -12.77 -4.60
N GLU A 74 1.79 -13.12 -5.78
CA GLU A 74 1.05 -13.82 -6.83
C GLU A 74 1.12 -15.35 -6.72
N CYS A 75 2.01 -15.88 -5.87
CA CYS A 75 2.08 -17.31 -5.61
C CYS A 75 0.80 -17.75 -4.85
N PRO A 76 -0.03 -18.64 -5.42
CA PRO A 76 -1.21 -19.14 -4.72
C PRO A 76 -0.76 -19.71 -3.38
N ARG A 77 -1.35 -19.26 -2.28
CA ARG A 77 -1.25 -19.99 -1.01
C ARG A 77 -1.88 -21.36 -1.26
N LEU A 78 -1.04 -22.34 -1.62
CA LEU A 78 -1.38 -23.75 -1.55
C LEU A 78 -1.70 -24.01 -0.08
N ARG A 79 -3.01 -24.07 0.20
CA ARG A 79 -3.53 -24.55 1.47
C ARG A 79 -3.19 -26.04 1.52
N HIS A 80 -2.36 -26.44 2.47
CA HIS A 80 -2.52 -27.75 3.09
C HIS A 80 -3.66 -27.66 4.10
#